data_AF-A0AAE2BNI4-F1
#
_entry.id   AF-A0AAE2BNI4-F1
#
_cell.length_a   1.000
_cell.length_b   1.000
_cell.length_c   1.000
_cell.angle_alpha   90.00
_cell.angle_beta   90.00
_cell.angle_gamma   90.00
#
_symmetry.space_group_name_H-M   'P 1'
#
loop_
_entity.id
_entity.type
_entity.pdbx_description
1 polymer ?
#
loop_
_entity_poly.entity_id
_entity_poly.type
_entity_poly.pdbx_seq_one_letter_code
_entity_poly.pdbx_strand_id
1 'polypeptide(L)'
;MKQVTECDFGTKAVLTAPLSLEGEESNSEYRAPNIIQRILSLLTSVRPGSDLNRLQAKGETPLNRFVSVVAWSISMVRPLAFGLAPYNPVLGETHHVSRGTLNVLLEQVSHHPPVSALHATDEKQNIDVLWCQSPLPKFHGTHIEIEVHGKRQLKLLNKNETYTMSPPNLVIRFLPVPGVDWLGNATVRCQETGLEAELCYRGNSFLPRPSVHRSVKGKIFLSSTMETVYEITGHWNRTVTVKDVKTGKKTVIYNAKEALTGLKTPIVKDPKAVLSTESAVVWGEVNQGILQKSWDKAREAKTCIEEGQRQVAREKTSREDEWSPKHFIVSHSKESGWDCSPTHKLVPPAPIVVND
;
A
#
# COMPACT_ATOMS: atom_id res chain seq x y z
N MET A 1 -42.18 10.92 5.28
CA MET A 1 -41.10 9.96 4.96
C MET A 1 -40.48 10.38 3.64
N LYS A 2 -39.26 10.93 3.65
CA LYS A 2 -38.51 11.12 2.39
C LYS A 2 -37.93 9.77 2.03
N GLN A 3 -38.32 9.22 0.87
CA GLN A 3 -37.62 8.10 0.25
C GLN A 3 -36.17 8.54 0.08
N VAL A 4 -35.27 7.91 0.84
CA VAL A 4 -33.83 7.99 0.58
C VAL A 4 -33.64 7.19 -0.69
N THR A 5 -33.27 7.89 -1.77
CA THR A 5 -32.88 7.30 -3.04
C THR A 5 -31.85 6.22 -2.74
N GLU A 6 -32.15 4.98 -3.11
CA GLU A 6 -31.16 3.92 -3.20
C GLU A 6 -30.00 4.49 -4.02
N CYS A 7 -28.82 4.55 -3.41
CA CYS A 7 -27.61 4.93 -4.12
C CYS A 7 -27.35 3.83 -5.15
N ASP A 8 -27.86 4.03 -6.37
CA ASP A 8 -27.61 3.15 -7.49
C ASP A 8 -26.13 3.30 -7.85
N PHE A 9 -25.29 2.41 -7.32
CA PHE A 9 -23.87 2.44 -7.60
C PHE A 9 -23.70 2.29 -9.11
N GLY A 10 -23.24 3.34 -9.79
CA GLY A 10 -22.94 3.27 -11.20
C GLY A 10 -22.11 2.02 -11.49
N THR A 11 -22.61 1.13 -12.36
CA THR A 11 -21.99 -0.17 -12.67
C THR A 11 -20.65 -0.06 -13.41
N LYS A 12 -20.15 1.16 -13.62
CA LYS A 12 -18.99 1.45 -14.45
C LYS A 12 -17.76 1.71 -13.61
N ALA A 13 -16.78 0.82 -13.72
CA ALA A 13 -15.46 1.02 -13.13
C ALA A 13 -14.78 2.28 -13.71
N VAL A 14 -14.26 3.14 -12.82
CA VAL A 14 -13.48 4.33 -13.19
C VAL A 14 -12.05 4.18 -12.66
N LEU A 15 -11.12 4.04 -13.59
CA LEU A 15 -9.69 3.86 -13.30
C LEU A 15 -8.94 5.19 -13.44
N THR A 16 -8.06 5.48 -12.49
CA THR A 16 -7.22 6.69 -12.46
C THR A 16 -5.80 6.41 -12.97
N ALA A 17 -5.05 7.43 -13.35
CA ALA A 17 -3.63 7.26 -13.67
C ALA A 17 -2.80 7.05 -12.39
N PRO A 18 -1.66 6.33 -12.45
CA PRO A 18 -0.72 6.26 -11.34
C PRO A 18 -0.08 7.65 -11.06
N LEU A 19 0.37 7.87 -9.83
CA LEU A 19 1.06 9.10 -9.43
C LEU A 19 2.39 9.26 -10.18
N SER A 20 2.63 10.44 -10.78
CA SER A 20 3.91 10.84 -11.38
C SER A 20 4.76 11.65 -10.38
N LEU A 21 6.09 11.57 -10.51
CA LEU A 21 7.02 12.44 -9.75
C LEU A 21 7.05 13.87 -10.30
N GLU A 22 6.79 14.02 -11.59
CA GLU A 22 6.83 15.29 -12.31
C GLU A 22 5.46 15.98 -12.14
N GLY A 23 5.35 16.76 -11.08
CA GLY A 23 4.14 17.51 -10.72
C GLY A 23 4.21 18.32 -9.41
N GLU A 24 5.35 18.32 -8.70
CA GLU A 24 5.53 19.07 -7.44
C GLU A 24 5.90 20.57 -7.65
N GLU A 25 5.50 21.21 -8.75
CA GLU A 25 5.53 22.68 -8.87
C GLU A 25 4.10 23.24 -8.90
N SER A 26 3.70 23.79 -7.74
CA SER A 26 2.76 24.91 -7.60
C SER A 26 1.55 24.93 -8.53
N ASN A 27 0.46 24.26 -8.14
CA ASN A 27 -0.90 24.76 -8.39
C ASN A 27 -1.94 24.01 -7.53
N SER A 28 -1.77 24.02 -6.20
CA SER A 28 -2.87 23.67 -5.31
C SER A 28 -3.65 24.94 -4.94
N GLU A 29 -4.41 25.46 -5.90
CA GLU A 29 -5.49 26.42 -5.63
C GLU A 29 -6.70 25.71 -4.98
N TYR A 30 -6.43 24.76 -4.08
CA TYR A 30 -7.43 23.97 -3.38
C TYR A 30 -7.22 24.14 -1.88
N ARG A 31 -8.00 25.04 -1.28
CA ARG A 31 -8.19 25.10 0.17
C ARG A 31 -9.48 24.36 0.51
N ALA A 32 -9.38 23.07 0.83
CA ALA A 32 -10.50 22.36 1.43
C ALA A 32 -10.79 22.95 2.83
N PRO A 33 -12.05 23.34 3.12
CA PRO A 33 -12.46 23.69 4.46
C PRO A 33 -12.51 22.40 5.30
N ASN A 34 -11.73 22.37 6.38
CA ASN A 34 -11.59 21.27 7.37
C ASN A 34 -10.71 20.08 6.95
N ILE A 35 -9.39 20.32 6.96
CA ILE A 35 -8.31 19.33 6.83
C ILE A 35 -8.41 18.21 7.89
N ILE A 36 -8.80 18.54 9.14
CA ILE A 36 -8.77 17.62 10.28
C ILE A 36 -9.80 16.48 10.17
N GLN A 37 -10.98 16.74 9.60
CA GLN A 37 -12.04 15.72 9.45
C GLN A 37 -11.78 14.71 8.32
N ARG A 38 -10.80 14.98 7.43
CA ARG A 38 -10.51 14.14 6.25
C ARG A 38 -9.33 13.19 6.42
N ILE A 39 -8.55 13.27 7.52
CA ILE A 39 -7.34 12.46 7.66
C ILE A 39 -7.62 11.07 8.27
N LEU A 40 -8.86 10.82 8.71
CA LEU A 40 -9.29 9.50 9.19
C LEU A 40 -9.70 8.53 8.07
N SER A 41 -9.42 8.85 6.81
CA SER A 41 -9.67 7.96 5.67
C SER A 41 -8.35 7.59 4.99
N LEU A 42 -7.98 6.32 5.06
CA LEU A 42 -6.73 5.75 4.56
C LEU A 42 -7.11 4.53 3.70
N LEU A 43 -6.98 4.55 2.37
CA LEU A 43 -5.94 3.93 1.53
C LEU A 43 -6.51 3.85 0.09
N THR A 44 -5.88 4.48 -0.91
CA THR A 44 -6.12 4.29 -2.37
C THR A 44 -5.07 4.99 -3.25
N SER A 45 -4.35 6.01 -2.75
CA SER A 45 -3.26 6.66 -3.51
C SER A 45 -2.01 5.78 -3.61
N VAL A 46 -1.86 4.81 -2.70
CA VAL A 46 -1.07 3.60 -2.93
C VAL A 46 -2.08 2.54 -3.30
N ARG A 47 -2.22 2.21 -4.59
CA ARG A 47 -2.92 0.97 -5.01
C ARG A 47 -2.13 -0.18 -4.43
N PRO A 48 -2.57 -0.85 -3.35
CA PRO A 48 -1.80 -1.93 -2.77
C PRO A 48 -1.68 -3.02 -3.85
N GLY A 49 -0.45 -3.37 -4.23
CA GLY A 49 -0.16 -4.30 -5.32
C GLY A 49 0.33 -3.67 -6.62
N SER A 50 0.18 -2.35 -6.84
CA SER A 50 0.82 -1.67 -7.98
C SER A 50 2.36 -1.63 -7.88
N ASP A 51 2.87 -1.83 -6.68
CA ASP A 51 4.26 -1.99 -6.27
C ASP A 51 4.75 -3.44 -6.44
N LEU A 52 3.85 -4.44 -6.43
CA LEU A 52 4.18 -5.83 -6.76
C LEU A 52 4.58 -6.00 -8.23
N ASN A 53 4.15 -5.08 -9.08
CA ASN A 53 4.50 -5.02 -10.50
C ASN A 53 6.01 -5.02 -10.77
N ARG A 54 6.86 -4.69 -9.79
CA ARG A 54 8.33 -4.72 -9.92
C ARG A 54 9.01 -5.79 -9.08
N LEU A 55 8.23 -6.65 -8.42
CA LEU A 55 8.78 -7.76 -7.68
C LEU A 55 9.53 -8.68 -8.64
N GLN A 56 10.85 -8.58 -8.58
CA GLN A 56 11.77 -9.42 -9.31
C GLN A 56 12.82 -9.86 -8.30
N ALA A 57 12.56 -10.96 -7.60
CA ALA A 57 13.54 -11.57 -6.72
C ALA A 57 14.64 -12.27 -7.54
N LYS A 58 15.35 -11.48 -8.35
CA LYS A 58 16.42 -11.91 -9.24
C LYS A 58 17.69 -12.13 -8.43
N GLY A 59 18.39 -13.21 -8.71
CA GLY A 59 19.68 -13.50 -8.10
C GLY A 59 19.94 -14.99 -7.97
N GLU A 60 21.14 -15.41 -8.37
CA GLU A 60 21.59 -16.79 -8.21
C GLU A 60 21.89 -17.13 -6.74
N THR A 61 22.48 -16.18 -6.01
CA THR A 61 22.81 -16.34 -4.60
C THR A 61 21.67 -15.85 -3.68
N PRO A 62 21.52 -16.43 -2.48
CA PRO A 62 20.57 -15.94 -1.47
C PRO A 62 20.73 -14.44 -1.17
N LEU A 63 21.97 -13.96 -1.09
CA LEU A 63 22.28 -12.57 -0.83
C LEU A 63 21.79 -11.62 -1.93
N ASN A 64 21.97 -11.98 -3.22
CA ASN A 64 21.50 -11.15 -4.33
C ASN A 64 19.96 -11.08 -4.39
N ARG A 65 19.29 -12.20 -4.10
CA ARG A 65 17.82 -12.21 -3.97
C ARG A 65 17.37 -11.35 -2.80
N PHE A 66 18.04 -11.45 -1.66
CA PHE A 66 17.74 -10.66 -0.47
C PHE A 66 17.88 -9.15 -0.74
N VAL A 67 18.95 -8.71 -1.43
CA VAL A 67 19.11 -7.32 -1.87
C VAL A 67 17.95 -6.88 -2.78
N SER A 68 17.49 -7.75 -3.68
CA SER A 68 16.33 -7.45 -4.55
C SER A 68 15.02 -7.33 -3.76
N VAL A 69 14.81 -8.17 -2.74
CA VAL A 69 13.64 -8.06 -1.84
C VAL A 69 13.70 -6.77 -1.01
N VAL A 70 14.88 -6.37 -0.53
CA VAL A 70 15.07 -5.08 0.16
C VAL A 70 14.77 -3.90 -0.77
N ALA A 71 15.27 -3.94 -2.01
CA ALA A 71 14.96 -2.93 -3.02
C ALA A 71 13.45 -2.85 -3.32
N TRP A 72 12.80 -4.00 -3.44
CA TRP A 72 11.36 -4.07 -3.61
C TRP A 72 10.63 -3.47 -2.41
N SER A 73 10.99 -3.82 -1.17
CA SER A 73 10.42 -3.24 0.05
C SER A 73 10.52 -1.70 0.08
N ILE A 74 11.65 -1.14 -0.33
CA ILE A 74 11.84 0.32 -0.47
C ILE A 74 10.92 0.90 -1.55
N SER A 75 10.71 0.20 -2.67
CA SER A 75 9.87 0.69 -3.77
C SER A 75 8.38 0.84 -3.40
N MET A 76 7.95 0.17 -2.32
CA MET A 76 6.59 0.26 -1.77
C MET A 76 6.37 1.57 -1.02
N VAL A 77 7.45 2.25 -0.62
CA VAL A 77 7.45 3.57 0.01
C VAL A 77 7.28 4.63 -1.09
N ARG A 78 6.03 4.95 -1.41
CA ARG A 78 5.69 5.91 -2.48
C ARG A 78 5.60 7.35 -1.95
N PRO A 79 5.99 8.36 -2.76
CA PRO A 79 5.66 9.74 -2.47
C PRO A 79 4.14 9.93 -2.47
N LEU A 80 3.65 10.62 -1.46
CA LEU A 80 2.24 10.96 -1.31
C LEU A 80 2.11 12.49 -1.31
N ALA A 81 1.20 13.01 -2.12
CA ALA A 81 0.92 14.44 -2.15
C ALA A 81 0.13 14.84 -0.91
N PHE A 82 0.57 15.90 -0.21
CA PHE A 82 -0.16 16.46 0.91
C PHE A 82 -1.54 16.98 0.45
N GLY A 83 -2.58 16.72 1.22
CA GLY A 83 -3.96 17.11 0.89
C GLY A 83 -4.74 16.09 0.06
N LEU A 84 -4.09 15.05 -0.47
CA LEU A 84 -4.76 13.88 -1.05
C LEU A 84 -4.85 12.76 0.01
N ALA A 85 -5.85 12.87 0.89
CA ALA A 85 -6.22 11.77 1.78
C ALA A 85 -6.94 10.70 0.95
N PRO A 86 -6.54 9.42 1.05
CA PRO A 86 -7.23 8.37 0.34
C PRO A 86 -8.62 8.07 0.94
N TYR A 87 -9.42 7.26 0.26
CA TYR A 87 -10.73 6.84 0.80
C TYR A 87 -10.53 5.77 1.86
N ASN A 88 -11.39 5.73 2.89
CA ASN A 88 -11.41 4.62 3.83
C ASN A 88 -12.15 3.48 3.14
N PRO A 89 -11.52 2.33 2.86
CA PRO A 89 -12.18 1.28 2.14
C PRO A 89 -13.43 0.79 2.87
N VAL A 90 -14.42 0.53 2.04
CA VAL A 90 -15.72 0.01 2.40
C VAL A 90 -15.56 -1.42 2.90
N LEU A 91 -16.23 -1.83 4.00
CA LEU A 91 -16.18 -3.23 4.45
C LEU A 91 -16.57 -4.20 3.31
N GLY A 92 -15.71 -5.16 3.01
CA GLY A 92 -15.87 -6.10 1.88
C GLY A 92 -15.51 -5.52 0.50
N GLU A 93 -14.99 -4.29 0.43
CA GLU A 93 -14.40 -3.73 -0.80
C GLU A 93 -13.22 -4.59 -1.25
N THR A 94 -13.13 -4.85 -2.55
CA THR A 94 -12.09 -5.67 -3.17
C THR A 94 -11.26 -4.85 -4.15
N HIS A 95 -10.01 -5.24 -4.35
CA HIS A 95 -9.21 -4.79 -5.49
C HIS A 95 -8.56 -5.98 -6.19
N HIS A 96 -8.99 -6.30 -7.41
CA HIS A 96 -8.51 -7.44 -8.19
C HIS A 96 -7.86 -6.96 -9.49
N VAL A 97 -6.54 -7.14 -9.59
CA VAL A 97 -5.74 -6.68 -10.74
C VAL A 97 -4.66 -7.70 -11.14
N SER A 98 -4.43 -7.83 -12.44
CA SER A 98 -3.36 -8.68 -13.00
C SER A 98 -2.35 -7.86 -13.78
N ARG A 99 -1.08 -8.26 -13.74
CA ARG A 99 -0.01 -7.77 -14.62
C ARG A 99 0.84 -8.96 -15.08
N GLY A 100 0.86 -9.20 -16.39
CA GLY A 100 1.53 -10.40 -16.91
C GLY A 100 0.98 -11.67 -16.26
N THR A 101 1.84 -12.41 -15.55
CA THR A 101 1.49 -13.64 -14.81
C THR A 101 1.20 -13.41 -13.33
N LEU A 102 1.39 -12.19 -12.82
CA LEU A 102 1.12 -11.83 -11.44
C LEU A 102 -0.35 -11.42 -11.30
N ASN A 103 -1.07 -12.09 -10.40
CA ASN A 103 -2.45 -11.78 -10.04
C ASN A 103 -2.49 -11.30 -8.59
N VAL A 104 -3.23 -10.22 -8.32
CA VAL A 104 -3.33 -9.57 -7.00
C VAL A 104 -4.80 -9.42 -6.63
N LEU A 105 -5.17 -9.88 -5.43
CA LEU A 105 -6.48 -9.69 -4.84
C LEU A 105 -6.33 -9.10 -3.44
N LEU A 106 -7.02 -7.99 -3.20
CA LEU A 106 -7.15 -7.35 -1.89
C LEU A 106 -8.60 -7.33 -1.46
N GLU A 107 -8.85 -7.45 -0.16
CA GLU A 107 -10.17 -7.29 0.46
C GLU A 107 -10.05 -6.45 1.75
N GLN A 108 -10.99 -5.53 1.97
CA GLN A 108 -11.17 -4.87 3.25
C GLN A 108 -11.92 -5.80 4.22
N VAL A 109 -11.16 -6.52 5.04
CA VAL A 109 -11.69 -7.57 5.90
C VAL A 109 -12.30 -7.05 7.21
N SER A 110 -11.91 -5.85 7.65
CA SER A 110 -12.51 -5.17 8.81
C SER A 110 -12.52 -3.65 8.61
N HIS A 111 -13.51 -2.96 9.16
CA HIS A 111 -13.65 -1.50 9.07
C HIS A 111 -13.35 -0.78 10.40
N HIS A 112 -13.70 -1.41 11.54
CA HIS A 112 -13.45 -0.87 12.88
C HIS A 112 -12.88 -1.97 13.80
N PRO A 113 -11.53 -2.05 13.95
CA PRO A 113 -10.51 -1.23 13.29
C PRO A 113 -10.37 -1.57 11.79
N PRO A 114 -9.79 -0.66 10.97
CA PRO A 114 -9.57 -0.94 9.55
C PRO A 114 -8.48 -1.99 9.37
N VAL A 115 -8.77 -3.02 8.57
CA VAL A 115 -7.83 -4.09 8.23
C VAL A 115 -8.05 -4.47 6.78
N SER A 116 -6.95 -4.52 6.03
CA SER A 116 -6.95 -5.00 4.64
C SER A 116 -6.09 -6.26 4.55
N ALA A 117 -6.59 -7.26 3.83
CA ALA A 117 -5.86 -8.46 3.49
C ALA A 117 -5.55 -8.47 1.99
N LEU A 118 -4.35 -8.91 1.61
CA LEU A 118 -3.92 -9.02 0.21
C LEU A 118 -3.26 -10.37 -0.02
N HIS A 119 -3.65 -11.04 -1.09
CA HIS A 119 -2.97 -12.21 -1.63
C HIS A 119 -2.54 -11.89 -3.07
N ALA A 120 -1.30 -12.23 -3.40
CA ALA A 120 -0.84 -12.16 -4.77
C ALA A 120 0.00 -13.38 -5.14
N THR A 121 -0.22 -13.90 -6.34
CA THR A 121 0.46 -15.11 -6.81
C THR A 121 0.94 -14.93 -8.24
N ASP A 122 2.16 -15.40 -8.52
CA ASP A 122 2.69 -15.59 -9.87
C ASP A 122 3.21 -17.02 -9.99
N GLU A 123 2.43 -17.88 -10.64
CA GLU A 123 2.77 -19.29 -10.82
C GLU A 123 4.04 -19.48 -11.64
N LYS A 124 4.23 -18.65 -12.68
CA LYS A 124 5.38 -18.74 -13.58
C LYS A 124 6.67 -18.38 -12.85
N GLN A 125 6.61 -17.38 -11.97
CA GLN A 125 7.75 -16.93 -11.17
C GLN A 125 7.87 -17.62 -9.82
N ASN A 126 6.94 -18.50 -9.46
CA ASN A 126 6.88 -19.20 -8.17
C ASN A 126 6.84 -18.22 -6.97
N ILE A 127 6.01 -17.18 -7.10
CA ILE A 127 5.85 -16.13 -6.09
C ILE A 127 4.49 -16.29 -5.41
N ASP A 128 4.48 -16.23 -4.09
CA ASP A 128 3.27 -16.10 -3.25
C ASP A 128 3.49 -14.97 -2.24
N VAL A 129 2.54 -14.05 -2.15
CA VAL A 129 2.63 -12.85 -1.32
C VAL A 129 1.36 -12.73 -0.50
N LEU A 130 1.50 -12.58 0.81
CA LEU A 130 0.39 -12.49 1.75
C LEU A 130 0.57 -11.34 2.73
N TRP A 131 -0.39 -10.42 2.76
CA TRP A 131 -0.40 -9.27 3.64
C TRP A 131 -1.67 -9.28 4.48
N CYS A 132 -1.54 -8.99 5.77
CA CYS A 132 -2.64 -8.59 6.63
C CYS A 132 -2.18 -7.33 7.35
N GLN A 133 -2.78 -6.18 7.06
CA GLN A 133 -2.30 -4.90 7.60
C GLN A 133 -3.43 -4.09 8.22
N SER A 134 -3.17 -3.54 9.41
CA SER A 134 -4.07 -2.63 10.11
C SER A 134 -3.36 -1.30 10.36
N PRO A 135 -3.74 -0.23 9.64
CA PRO A 135 -3.22 1.10 9.91
C PRO A 135 -3.86 1.70 11.16
N LEU A 136 -3.02 2.10 12.12
CA LEU A 136 -3.42 2.71 13.38
C LEU A 136 -2.96 4.18 13.41
N PRO A 137 -3.86 5.14 13.12
CA PRO A 137 -3.54 6.56 13.21
C PRO A 137 -3.46 7.01 14.68
N LYS A 138 -2.41 7.77 15.00
CA LYS A 138 -2.17 8.44 16.29
C LYS A 138 -2.04 9.94 16.05
N PHE A 139 -2.88 10.72 16.73
CA PHE A 139 -2.88 12.18 16.60
C PHE A 139 -2.00 12.83 17.66
N HIS A 140 -1.05 13.66 17.23
CA HIS A 140 -0.08 14.34 18.09
C HIS A 140 -0.24 15.87 18.08
N GLY A 141 -1.40 16.38 17.68
CA GLY A 141 -1.66 17.82 17.57
C GLY A 141 -1.18 18.40 16.23
N THR A 142 0.14 18.46 16.02
CA THR A 142 0.74 19.08 14.83
C THR A 142 0.89 18.12 13.64
N HIS A 143 0.76 16.82 13.89
CA HIS A 143 0.90 15.76 12.91
C HIS A 143 0.09 14.52 13.32
N ILE A 144 -0.14 13.66 12.35
CA ILE A 144 -0.67 12.30 12.52
C ILE A 144 0.42 11.32 12.14
N GLU A 145 0.67 10.36 13.03
CA GLU A 145 1.53 9.21 12.77
C GLU A 145 0.65 7.98 12.56
N ILE A 146 0.86 7.28 11.46
CA ILE A 146 0.11 6.07 11.09
C ILE A 146 1.09 4.92 11.17
N GLU A 147 0.93 4.14 12.23
CA GLU A 147 1.66 2.90 12.43
C GLU A 147 0.92 1.78 11.69
N VAL A 148 1.63 1.00 10.87
CA VAL A 148 1.00 -0.10 10.12
C VAL A 148 1.32 -1.41 10.82
N HIS A 149 0.33 -1.94 11.54
CA HIS A 149 0.42 -3.24 12.20
C HIS A 149 0.15 -4.37 11.22
N GLY A 150 0.63 -5.56 11.57
CA GLY A 150 0.39 -6.79 10.83
C GLY A 150 1.60 -7.29 10.05
N LYS A 151 1.42 -8.41 9.36
CA LYS A 151 2.52 -9.16 8.73
C LYS A 151 2.48 -9.00 7.23
N ARG A 152 3.66 -8.79 6.65
CA ARG A 152 3.89 -8.87 5.20
C ARG A 152 4.82 -10.03 4.92
N GLN A 153 4.37 -11.00 4.14
CA GLN A 153 5.18 -12.14 3.73
C GLN A 153 5.29 -12.23 2.21
N LEU A 154 6.50 -12.53 1.74
CA LEU A 154 6.80 -12.93 0.37
C LEU A 154 7.46 -14.31 0.42
N LYS A 155 6.94 -15.26 -0.34
CA LYS A 155 7.51 -16.60 -0.50
C LYS A 155 8.01 -16.77 -1.93
N LEU A 156 9.26 -17.22 -2.04
CA LEU A 156 9.83 -17.71 -3.30
C LEU A 156 9.79 -19.23 -3.26
N LEU A 157 8.73 -19.81 -3.82
CA LEU A 157 8.41 -21.23 -3.64
C LEU A 157 9.51 -22.14 -4.22
N ASN A 158 10.11 -21.74 -5.33
CA ASN A 158 11.20 -22.46 -5.98
C ASN A 158 12.55 -22.38 -5.23
N LYS A 159 12.69 -21.45 -4.28
CA LYS A 159 13.89 -21.31 -3.44
C LYS A 159 13.66 -21.78 -2.01
N ASN A 160 12.41 -22.05 -1.64
CA ASN A 160 12.01 -22.34 -0.27
C ASN A 160 12.48 -21.22 0.70
N GLU A 161 12.28 -19.96 0.28
CA GLU A 161 12.66 -18.77 1.03
C GLU A 161 11.41 -17.96 1.41
N THR A 162 11.28 -17.62 2.69
CA THR A 162 10.20 -16.79 3.21
C THR A 162 10.75 -15.48 3.74
N TYR A 163 10.33 -14.37 3.14
CA TYR A 163 10.71 -13.03 3.52
C TYR A 163 9.57 -12.38 4.31
N THR A 164 9.84 -12.02 5.56
CA THR A 164 8.93 -11.23 6.40
C THR A 164 9.39 -9.79 6.45
N MET A 165 8.47 -8.85 6.30
CA MET A 165 8.78 -7.42 6.25
C MET A 165 7.87 -6.60 7.16
N SER A 166 8.44 -5.56 7.78
CA SER A 166 7.70 -4.51 8.46
C SER A 166 7.88 -3.18 7.72
N PRO A 167 6.81 -2.42 7.45
CA PRO A 167 6.94 -1.10 6.83
C PRO A 167 7.40 -0.03 7.86
N PRO A 168 7.89 1.13 7.39
CA PRO A 168 8.03 2.31 8.24
C PRO A 168 6.66 2.96 8.52
N ASN A 169 6.63 3.93 9.42
CA ASN A 169 5.43 4.69 9.76
C ASN A 169 5.16 5.79 8.72
N LEU A 170 3.89 6.04 8.42
CA LEU A 170 3.48 7.15 7.58
C LEU A 170 3.16 8.36 8.46
N VAL A 171 3.81 9.49 8.22
CA VAL A 171 3.64 10.70 9.02
C VAL A 171 3.11 11.84 8.15
N ILE A 172 1.94 12.35 8.53
CA ILE A 172 1.26 13.47 7.89
C ILE A 172 1.40 14.68 8.82
N ARG A 173 2.19 15.67 8.44
CA ARG A 173 2.42 16.91 9.22
C ARG A 173 1.53 18.04 8.71
N PHE A 174 0.95 18.82 9.62
CA PHE A 174 0.16 20.02 9.31
C PHE A 174 0.92 21.30 9.58
N LEU A 175 1.78 21.30 10.61
CA LEU A 175 2.53 22.47 11.06
C LEU A 175 4.01 22.10 11.32
N PRO A 176 4.96 23.04 11.13
CA PRO A 176 4.80 24.36 10.51
C PRO A 176 4.73 24.27 8.98
N VAL A 177 5.36 23.24 8.38
CA VAL A 177 5.34 22.99 6.94
C VAL A 177 4.54 21.70 6.69
N PRO A 178 3.39 21.80 6.02
CA PRO A 178 2.61 20.63 5.66
C PRO A 178 3.39 19.66 4.79
N GLY A 179 3.22 18.36 5.02
CA GLY A 179 3.93 17.35 4.25
C GLY A 179 3.59 15.94 4.66
N VAL A 180 3.93 14.99 3.78
CA VAL A 180 3.78 13.56 4.01
C VAL A 180 5.14 12.90 3.83
N ASP A 181 5.57 12.14 4.84
CA ASP A 181 6.82 11.39 4.82
C ASP A 181 6.66 10.02 5.45
N TRP A 182 7.53 9.11 5.04
CA TRP A 182 7.74 7.83 5.70
C TRP A 182 8.91 7.95 6.68
N LEU A 183 8.69 7.58 7.94
CA LEU A 183 9.63 7.74 9.05
C LEU A 183 9.73 6.46 9.88
N GLY A 184 10.82 6.32 10.63
CA GLY A 184 11.02 5.20 11.56
C GLY A 184 11.71 4.00 10.91
N ASN A 185 11.58 2.85 11.55
CA ASN A 185 12.34 1.66 11.18
C ASN A 185 11.50 0.70 10.33
N ALA A 186 12.13 0.07 9.36
CA ALA A 186 11.57 -1.03 8.59
C ALA A 186 12.54 -2.21 8.65
N THR A 187 12.01 -3.43 8.58
CA THR A 187 12.83 -4.64 8.61
C THR A 187 12.47 -5.56 7.46
N VAL A 188 13.45 -6.33 7.00
CA VAL A 188 13.27 -7.45 6.07
C VAL A 188 14.05 -8.61 6.64
N ARG A 189 13.44 -9.80 6.75
CA ARG A 189 14.09 -10.98 7.33
C ARG A 189 13.78 -12.21 6.50
N CYS A 190 14.77 -13.07 6.29
CA CYS A 190 14.59 -14.39 5.71
C CYS A 190 15.28 -15.42 6.60
N GLN A 191 14.46 -16.20 7.30
CA GLN A 191 14.95 -17.13 8.33
C GLN A 191 15.79 -18.25 7.70
N GLU A 192 15.39 -18.74 6.53
CA GLU A 192 16.03 -19.86 5.85
C GLU A 192 17.45 -19.53 5.36
N THR A 193 17.71 -18.26 5.07
CA THR A 193 19.03 -17.77 4.64
C THR A 193 19.82 -17.12 5.77
N GLY A 194 19.19 -16.86 6.92
CA GLY A 194 19.78 -16.14 8.04
C GLY A 194 20.12 -14.68 7.74
N LEU A 195 19.53 -14.10 6.70
CA LEU A 195 19.77 -12.71 6.30
C LEU A 195 18.71 -11.78 6.86
N GLU A 196 19.15 -10.64 7.36
CA GLU A 196 18.30 -9.57 7.87
C GLU A 196 18.74 -8.20 7.36
N ALA A 197 17.76 -7.32 7.13
CA ALA A 197 17.98 -5.91 6.88
C ALA A 197 17.24 -5.06 7.91
N GLU A 198 17.94 -4.05 8.39
CA GLU A 198 17.37 -2.94 9.16
C GLU A 198 17.49 -1.66 8.35
N LEU A 199 16.36 -0.98 8.16
CA LEU A 199 16.26 0.30 7.44
C LEU A 199 15.71 1.36 8.38
N CYS A 200 16.27 2.56 8.33
CA CYS A 200 15.86 3.73 9.10
C CYS A 200 15.51 4.85 8.11
N TYR A 201 14.23 5.17 8.04
CA TYR A 201 13.67 6.23 7.23
C TYR A 201 13.65 7.53 8.03
N ARG A 202 14.20 8.58 7.44
CA ARG A 202 14.33 9.89 8.07
C ARG A 202 13.79 10.98 7.16
N GLY A 203 13.21 12.00 7.78
CA GLY A 203 12.66 13.16 7.12
C GLY A 203 13.12 14.45 7.80
N ASN A 204 12.51 15.56 7.42
CA ASN A 204 12.84 16.84 8.01
C ASN A 204 12.45 16.89 9.50
N SER A 205 13.36 17.45 10.30
CA SER A 205 13.07 17.88 11.67
C SER A 205 12.68 19.37 11.67
N PHE A 206 12.59 19.99 12.85
CA PHE A 206 12.24 21.41 13.01
C PHE A 206 13.12 22.37 12.16
N LEU A 207 14.40 22.03 11.95
CA LEU A 207 15.28 22.71 11.01
C LEU A 207 15.40 21.89 9.71
N PRO A 208 15.09 22.46 8.53
CA PRO A 208 15.22 21.77 7.26
C PRO A 208 16.67 21.34 7.02
N ARG A 209 16.89 20.03 6.83
CA ARG A 209 18.18 19.47 6.43
C ARG A 209 17.98 18.72 5.11
N PRO A 210 18.26 19.34 3.96
CA PRO A 210 18.05 18.73 2.66
C PRO A 210 18.72 17.35 2.48
N SER A 211 19.86 17.13 3.14
CA SER A 211 20.60 15.86 3.11
C SER A 211 19.93 14.72 3.89
N VAL A 212 19.01 15.04 4.81
CA VAL A 212 18.28 14.06 5.63
C VAL A 212 16.85 13.87 5.15
N HIS A 213 16.29 14.85 4.44
CA HIS A 213 14.95 14.78 3.90
C HIS A 213 14.76 13.54 3.01
N ARG A 214 13.78 12.70 3.36
CA ARG A 214 13.43 11.46 2.65
C ARG A 214 14.61 10.49 2.50
N SER A 215 15.55 10.54 3.44
CA SER A 215 16.73 9.66 3.44
C SER A 215 16.38 8.29 4.03
N VAL A 216 17.09 7.28 3.56
CA VAL A 216 17.09 5.92 4.11
C VAL A 216 18.53 5.51 4.38
N LYS A 217 18.76 4.99 5.59
CA LYS A 217 20.03 4.37 5.98
C LYS A 217 19.75 3.00 6.54
N GLY A 218 20.64 2.04 6.33
CA GLY A 218 20.43 0.70 6.85
C GLY A 218 21.63 -0.19 6.67
N LYS A 219 21.43 -1.46 6.98
CA LYS A 219 22.43 -2.52 6.83
C LYS A 219 21.76 -3.84 6.49
N ILE A 220 22.48 -4.71 5.78
CA ILE A 220 22.16 -6.13 5.62
C ILE A 220 23.22 -6.92 6.37
N PHE A 221 22.80 -7.85 7.22
CA PHE A 221 23.68 -8.63 8.08
C PHE A 221 23.20 -10.07 8.22
N LEU A 222 24.08 -10.95 8.69
CA LEU A 222 23.75 -12.33 9.06
C LEU A 222 23.26 -12.36 10.51
N SER A 223 22.07 -12.91 10.76
CA SER A 223 21.47 -12.96 12.11
C SER A 223 22.32 -13.76 13.10
N SER A 224 23.03 -14.79 12.64
CA SER A 224 23.82 -15.69 13.49
C SER A 224 25.08 -15.02 14.04
N THR A 225 25.72 -14.15 13.26
CA THR A 225 27.02 -13.52 13.62
C THR A 225 26.91 -12.03 13.87
N MET A 226 25.78 -11.42 13.51
CA MET A 226 25.60 -9.96 13.42
C MET A 226 26.61 -9.29 12.47
N GLU A 227 27.29 -10.05 11.61
CA GLU A 227 28.25 -9.53 10.63
C GLU A 227 27.51 -8.76 9.54
N THR A 228 27.85 -7.48 9.39
CA THR A 228 27.28 -6.63 8.34
C THR A 228 27.96 -6.91 7.00
N VAL A 229 27.15 -7.25 6.00
CA VAL A 229 27.58 -7.56 4.63
C VAL A 229 27.43 -6.35 3.72
N TYR A 230 26.32 -5.61 3.85
CA TYR A 230 26.07 -4.39 3.09
C TYR A 230 25.64 -3.22 3.98
N GLU A 231 26.09 -2.02 3.63
CA GLU A 231 25.55 -0.76 4.13
C GLU A 231 24.60 -0.15 3.10
N ILE A 232 23.40 0.23 3.52
CA ILE A 232 22.37 0.86 2.66
C ILE A 232 22.35 2.36 2.91
N THR A 233 22.43 3.16 1.85
CA THR A 233 22.30 4.61 1.93
C THR A 233 21.60 5.19 0.71
N GLY A 234 20.81 6.25 0.91
CA GLY A 234 20.25 7.03 -0.19
C GLY A 234 18.98 7.78 0.20
N HIS A 235 18.14 8.05 -0.79
CA HIS A 235 16.84 8.68 -0.61
C HIS A 235 15.76 7.85 -1.31
N TRP A 236 14.70 7.48 -0.58
CA TRP A 236 13.65 6.57 -1.08
C TRP A 236 12.80 7.20 -2.19
N ASN A 237 12.83 8.52 -2.35
CA ASN A 237 12.19 9.23 -3.46
C ASN A 237 13.15 9.52 -4.64
N ARG A 238 14.42 9.08 -4.56
CA ARG A 238 15.43 9.27 -5.61
C ARG A 238 16.18 7.98 -5.89
N THR A 239 17.33 7.77 -5.25
CA THR A 239 18.19 6.62 -5.51
C THR A 239 18.67 6.07 -4.18
N VAL A 240 18.69 4.74 -4.07
CA VAL A 240 19.24 4.01 -2.92
C VAL A 240 20.30 3.05 -3.40
N THR A 241 21.40 3.00 -2.66
CA THR A 241 22.58 2.20 -2.96
C THR A 241 22.92 1.25 -1.81
N VAL A 242 23.51 0.11 -2.14
CA VAL A 242 24.23 -0.75 -1.19
C VAL A 242 25.73 -0.62 -1.42
N LYS A 243 26.49 -0.61 -0.33
CA LYS A 243 27.95 -0.68 -0.32
C LYS A 243 28.37 -2.00 0.31
N ASP A 244 29.10 -2.80 -0.43
CA ASP A 244 29.73 -4.02 0.08
C ASP A 244 30.78 -3.65 1.14
N VAL A 245 30.68 -4.22 2.33
CA VAL A 245 31.60 -3.89 3.43
C VAL A 245 33.01 -4.41 3.15
N LYS A 246 33.15 -5.57 2.50
CA LYS A 246 34.44 -6.21 2.23
C LYS A 246 35.16 -5.58 1.05
N THR A 247 34.43 -5.30 -0.03
CA THR A 247 35.03 -4.78 -1.27
C THR A 247 34.93 -3.27 -1.42
N GLY A 248 34.08 -2.60 -0.62
CA GLY A 248 33.78 -1.17 -0.75
C GLY A 248 32.96 -0.82 -1.99
N LYS A 249 32.61 -1.80 -2.84
CA LYS A 249 31.86 -1.59 -4.08
C LYS A 249 30.46 -1.07 -3.79
N LYS A 250 30.08 0.04 -4.42
CA LYS A 250 28.73 0.61 -4.36
C LYS A 250 27.91 0.19 -5.58
N THR A 251 26.67 -0.20 -5.35
CA THR A 251 25.71 -0.52 -6.42
C THR A 251 24.36 0.12 -6.14
N VAL A 252 23.69 0.59 -7.18
CA VAL A 252 22.33 1.12 -7.08
C VAL A 252 21.36 -0.05 -7.01
N ILE A 253 20.52 -0.07 -5.97
CA ILE A 253 19.51 -1.12 -5.76
C ILE A 253 18.10 -0.62 -6.07
N TYR A 254 17.89 0.70 -6.03
CA TYR A 254 16.59 1.30 -6.32
C TYR A 254 16.76 2.70 -6.90
N ASN A 255 15.96 3.00 -7.92
CA ASN A 255 15.82 4.31 -8.55
C ASN A 255 14.33 4.63 -8.69
N ALA A 256 13.86 5.66 -7.97
CA ALA A 256 12.47 6.09 -7.93
C ALA A 256 11.96 6.60 -9.28
N LYS A 257 12.81 7.29 -10.07
CA LYS A 257 12.43 7.75 -11.41
C LYS A 257 12.14 6.55 -12.29
N GLU A 258 13.07 5.61 -12.36
CA GLU A 258 12.87 4.36 -13.08
C GLU A 258 11.67 3.60 -12.53
N ALA A 259 11.48 3.56 -11.20
CA ALA A 259 10.37 2.92 -10.48
C ALA A 259 8.99 3.44 -10.87
N LEU A 260 8.89 4.71 -11.28
CA LEU A 260 7.64 5.43 -11.46
C LEU A 260 7.32 5.72 -12.93
N THR A 261 8.32 6.00 -13.78
CA THR A 261 8.09 6.30 -15.21
C THR A 261 7.47 5.15 -16.01
N GLY A 262 7.63 3.90 -15.55
CA GLY A 262 7.04 2.71 -16.19
C GLY A 262 5.65 2.31 -15.70
N LEU A 263 5.00 3.09 -14.83
CA LEU A 263 3.66 2.74 -14.34
C LEU A 263 2.61 3.05 -15.40
N LYS A 264 1.85 2.02 -15.78
CA LYS A 264 0.74 2.12 -16.74
C LYS A 264 -0.60 2.14 -16.01
N THR A 265 -1.54 2.89 -16.55
CA THR A 265 -2.93 2.85 -16.09
C THR A 265 -3.50 1.48 -16.43
N PRO A 266 -4.10 0.75 -15.46
CA PRO A 266 -4.81 -0.49 -15.76
C PRO A 266 -5.98 -0.24 -16.71
N ILE A 267 -6.42 -1.30 -17.38
CA ILE A 267 -7.60 -1.32 -18.24
C ILE A 267 -8.57 -2.40 -17.76
N VAL A 268 -9.86 -2.17 -17.95
CA VAL A 268 -10.88 -3.20 -17.74
C VAL A 268 -10.91 -4.08 -18.99
N LYS A 269 -10.44 -5.33 -18.88
CA LYS A 269 -10.42 -6.31 -19.98
C LYS A 269 -11.75 -7.03 -20.11
N ASP A 270 -12.37 -7.38 -18.98
CA ASP A 270 -13.69 -8.01 -18.93
C ASP A 270 -14.63 -7.21 -18.01
N PRO A 271 -15.43 -6.27 -18.56
CA PRO A 271 -16.36 -5.47 -17.78
C PRO A 271 -17.43 -6.29 -17.05
N LYS A 272 -17.82 -7.48 -17.57
CA LYS A 272 -18.87 -8.30 -16.97
C LYS A 272 -18.38 -9.07 -15.75
N ALA A 273 -17.07 -9.33 -15.67
CA ALA A 273 -16.44 -10.01 -14.56
C ALA A 273 -15.98 -9.06 -13.43
N VAL A 274 -16.09 -7.74 -13.60
CA VAL A 274 -15.79 -6.78 -12.53
C VAL A 274 -16.89 -6.85 -11.46
N LEU A 275 -16.49 -7.13 -10.22
CA LEU A 275 -17.41 -7.20 -9.08
C LEU A 275 -17.91 -5.81 -8.67
N SER A 276 -19.12 -5.73 -8.13
CA SER A 276 -19.64 -4.49 -7.53
C SER A 276 -18.84 -4.04 -6.31
N THR A 277 -18.13 -4.96 -5.66
CA THR A 277 -17.22 -4.69 -4.54
C THR A 277 -15.88 -4.12 -5.00
N GLU A 278 -15.56 -4.13 -6.29
CA GLU A 278 -14.30 -3.62 -6.80
C GLU A 278 -14.14 -2.12 -6.52
N SER A 279 -13.00 -1.71 -5.96
CA SER A 279 -12.70 -0.31 -5.61
C SER A 279 -12.95 0.66 -6.77
N ALA A 280 -12.63 0.26 -7.99
CA ALA A 280 -12.86 1.07 -9.19
C ALA A 280 -14.35 1.31 -9.49
N VAL A 281 -15.24 0.42 -9.05
CA VAL A 281 -16.70 0.55 -9.13
C VAL A 281 -17.23 1.31 -7.92
N VAL A 282 -16.89 0.87 -6.70
CA VAL A 282 -17.33 1.50 -5.43
C VAL A 282 -17.06 2.99 -5.42
N TRP A 283 -15.85 3.40 -5.81
CA TRP A 283 -15.44 4.81 -5.84
C TRP A 283 -15.58 5.44 -7.24
N GLY A 284 -16.27 4.78 -8.17
CA GLY A 284 -16.32 5.16 -9.58
C GLY A 284 -16.82 6.59 -9.80
N GLU A 285 -17.97 6.92 -9.22
CA GLU A 285 -18.57 8.26 -9.34
C GLU A 285 -17.74 9.35 -8.66
N VAL A 286 -17.13 9.03 -7.51
CA VAL A 286 -16.23 9.94 -6.79
C VAL A 286 -15.02 10.25 -7.67
N ASN A 287 -14.40 9.22 -8.24
CA ASN A 287 -13.27 9.35 -9.16
C ASN A 287 -13.66 10.16 -10.40
N GLN A 288 -14.83 9.92 -10.98
CA GLN A 288 -15.33 10.68 -12.13
C GLN A 288 -15.50 12.17 -11.79
N GLY A 289 -16.11 12.48 -10.65
CA GLY A 289 -16.25 13.87 -10.18
C GLY A 289 -14.90 14.56 -10.01
N ILE A 290 -13.90 13.87 -9.43
CA ILE A 290 -12.54 14.41 -9.28
C ILE A 290 -11.86 14.64 -10.64
N LEU A 291 -11.93 13.67 -11.55
CA LEU A 291 -11.34 13.79 -12.89
C LEU A 291 -11.96 14.95 -13.68
N GLN A 292 -13.25 15.22 -13.48
CA GLN A 292 -13.97 16.33 -14.10
C GLN A 292 -13.87 17.64 -13.30
N LYS A 293 -13.09 17.69 -12.22
CA LYS A 293 -12.99 18.84 -11.28
C LYS A 293 -14.35 19.29 -10.71
N SER A 294 -15.34 18.40 -10.68
CA SER A 294 -16.66 18.62 -10.11
C SER A 294 -16.69 18.19 -8.65
N TRP A 295 -16.17 19.06 -7.77
CA TRP A 295 -15.94 18.74 -6.36
C TRP A 295 -17.22 18.45 -5.56
N ASP A 296 -18.31 19.16 -5.87
CA ASP A 296 -19.60 18.96 -5.18
C ASP A 296 -20.16 17.57 -5.49
N LYS A 297 -20.14 17.16 -6.77
CA LYS A 297 -20.54 15.81 -7.20
C LYS A 297 -19.69 14.72 -6.53
N ALA A 298 -18.36 14.92 -6.48
CA ALA A 298 -17.47 13.98 -5.81
C ALA A 298 -17.77 13.86 -4.31
N ARG A 299 -18.14 14.99 -3.66
CA ARG A 299 -18.52 15.02 -2.24
C ARG A 299 -19.85 14.32 -2.00
N GLU A 300 -20.86 14.59 -2.82
CA GLU A 300 -22.18 13.96 -2.75
C GLU A 300 -22.07 12.43 -2.91
N ALA A 301 -21.38 11.96 -3.95
CA ALA A 301 -21.13 10.54 -4.18
C ALA A 301 -20.39 9.89 -3.00
N LYS A 302 -19.34 10.55 -2.46
CA LYS A 302 -18.62 10.06 -1.28
C LYS A 302 -19.53 9.94 -0.05
N THR A 303 -20.36 10.95 0.21
CA THR A 303 -21.29 10.94 1.34
C THR A 303 -22.35 9.84 1.19
N CYS A 304 -22.86 9.63 -0.01
CA CYS A 304 -23.79 8.55 -0.34
C CYS A 304 -23.19 7.16 -0.04
N ILE A 305 -21.95 6.89 -0.48
CA ILE A 305 -21.24 5.64 -0.16
C ILE A 305 -21.07 5.46 1.35
N GLU A 306 -20.57 6.47 2.06
CA GLU A 306 -20.29 6.40 3.49
C GLU A 306 -21.55 6.26 4.35
N GLU A 307 -22.67 6.89 3.98
CA GLU A 307 -23.93 6.72 4.71
C GLU A 307 -24.58 5.37 4.41
N GLY A 308 -24.52 4.90 3.16
CA GLY A 308 -24.97 3.56 2.80
C GLY A 308 -24.24 2.47 3.59
N GLN A 309 -22.92 2.61 3.76
CA GLN A 309 -22.13 1.75 4.65
C GLN A 309 -22.64 1.74 6.09
N ARG A 310 -22.89 2.93 6.66
CA ARG A 310 -23.39 3.06 8.04
C ARG A 310 -24.75 2.42 8.19
N GLN A 311 -25.62 2.53 7.19
CA GLN A 311 -26.93 1.90 7.20
C GLN A 311 -26.80 0.37 7.19
N VAL A 312 -26.01 -0.20 6.28
CA VAL A 312 -25.77 -1.66 6.23
C VAL A 312 -25.19 -2.17 7.55
N ALA A 313 -24.27 -1.42 8.16
CA ALA A 313 -23.72 -1.78 9.47
C ALA A 313 -24.80 -1.81 10.57
N ARG A 314 -25.69 -0.80 10.63
CA ARG A 314 -26.81 -0.76 11.58
C ARG A 314 -27.78 -1.92 11.38
N GLU A 315 -28.11 -2.23 10.12
CA GLU A 315 -29.00 -3.34 9.78
C GLU A 315 -28.41 -4.69 10.17
N LYS A 316 -27.12 -4.94 9.91
CA LYS A 316 -26.43 -6.17 10.34
C LYS A 316 -26.41 -6.33 11.86
N THR A 317 -26.09 -5.26 12.60
CA THR A 317 -26.16 -5.29 14.07
C THR A 317 -27.56 -5.60 14.57
N SER A 318 -28.61 -5.11 13.88
CA SER A 318 -30.00 -5.40 14.27
C SER A 318 -30.44 -6.85 13.99
N ARG A 319 -29.77 -7.54 13.07
CA ARG A 319 -30.09 -8.92 12.66
C ARG A 319 -29.22 -9.99 13.30
N GLU A 320 -28.25 -9.60 14.14
CA GLU A 320 -27.20 -10.49 14.67
C GLU A 320 -26.43 -11.25 13.57
N ASP A 321 -26.38 -10.69 12.35
CA ASP A 321 -25.65 -11.29 11.24
C ASP A 321 -24.14 -11.06 11.40
N GLU A 322 -23.38 -12.13 11.60
CA GLU A 322 -21.92 -12.07 11.68
C GLU A 322 -21.31 -11.86 10.28
N TRP A 323 -20.56 -10.76 10.10
CA TRP A 323 -19.84 -10.50 8.86
C TRP A 323 -18.60 -11.40 8.75
N SER A 324 -18.43 -12.07 7.61
CA SER A 324 -17.21 -12.80 7.26
C SER A 324 -16.66 -12.35 5.90
N PRO A 325 -15.33 -12.12 5.78
CA PRO A 325 -14.72 -11.82 4.50
C PRO A 325 -14.89 -12.97 3.50
N LYS A 326 -14.97 -12.63 2.21
CA LYS A 326 -15.23 -13.61 1.14
C LYS A 326 -13.97 -14.35 0.70
N HIS A 327 -12.82 -13.69 0.72
CA HIS A 327 -11.60 -14.21 0.11
C HIS A 327 -10.54 -14.60 1.15
N PHE A 328 -10.72 -14.23 2.41
CA PHE A 328 -9.77 -14.47 3.48
C PHE A 328 -10.43 -15.04 4.73
N ILE A 329 -9.74 -15.99 5.36
CA ILE A 329 -10.01 -16.40 6.73
C ILE A 329 -9.18 -15.49 7.63
N VAL A 330 -9.83 -14.80 8.56
CA VAL A 330 -9.18 -13.78 9.39
C VAL A 330 -9.32 -14.15 10.86
N SER A 331 -8.24 -13.95 11.61
CA SER A 331 -8.23 -14.09 13.06
C SER A 331 -7.57 -12.88 13.70
N HIS A 332 -7.98 -12.59 14.93
CA HIS A 332 -7.41 -11.51 15.72
C HIS A 332 -7.17 -12.00 17.14
N SER A 333 -5.95 -11.80 17.63
CA SER A 333 -5.62 -12.02 19.04
C SER A 333 -4.92 -10.78 19.62
N LYS A 334 -5.03 -10.60 20.94
CA LYS A 334 -4.36 -9.47 21.63
C LYS A 334 -2.83 -9.55 21.53
N GLU A 335 -2.28 -10.75 21.40
CA GLU A 335 -0.82 -11.00 21.42
C GLU A 335 -0.21 -10.92 20.01
N SER A 336 -0.89 -11.52 19.02
CA SER A 336 -0.38 -11.64 17.64
C SER A 336 -0.91 -10.57 16.69
N GLY A 337 -1.90 -9.77 17.13
CA GLY A 337 -2.63 -8.85 16.26
C GLY A 337 -3.49 -9.58 15.24
N TRP A 338 -3.74 -8.91 14.11
CA TRP A 338 -4.49 -9.46 12.98
C TRP A 338 -3.62 -10.43 12.16
N ASP A 339 -4.18 -11.59 11.84
CA ASP A 339 -3.62 -12.55 10.90
C ASP A 339 -4.67 -12.94 9.85
N CYS A 340 -4.22 -13.34 8.67
CA CYS A 340 -5.13 -13.78 7.62
C CYS A 340 -4.54 -14.96 6.84
N SER A 341 -5.40 -15.77 6.26
CA SER A 341 -5.04 -16.80 5.30
C SER A 341 -5.97 -16.73 4.10
N PRO A 342 -5.47 -16.85 2.87
CA PRO A 342 -6.32 -16.83 1.70
C PRO A 342 -7.18 -18.10 1.67
N THR A 343 -8.43 -17.97 1.22
CA THR A 343 -9.37 -19.11 1.06
C THR A 343 -8.97 -20.01 -0.12
N HIS A 344 -8.21 -19.47 -1.07
CA HIS A 344 -7.70 -20.17 -2.24
C HIS A 344 -6.17 -20.11 -2.28
N LYS A 345 -5.55 -21.18 -2.79
CA LYS A 345 -4.08 -21.25 -2.92
C LYS A 345 -3.53 -20.29 -3.99
N LEU A 346 -4.31 -20.01 -5.03
CA LEU A 346 -3.92 -19.18 -6.15
C LEU A 346 -4.92 -18.05 -6.33
N VAL A 347 -4.41 -16.88 -6.70
CA VAL A 347 -5.24 -15.75 -7.12
C VAL A 347 -5.56 -15.91 -8.60
N PRO A 348 -6.84 -15.98 -8.99
CA PRO A 348 -7.22 -16.12 -10.39
C PRO A 348 -6.88 -14.84 -11.19
N PRO A 349 -6.77 -14.94 -12.53
CA PRO A 349 -6.65 -13.76 -13.38
C PRO A 349 -7.78 -12.75 -13.14
N ALA A 350 -7.41 -11.48 -13.12
CA ALA A 350 -8.32 -10.38 -12.82
C ALA A 350 -9.02 -9.83 -14.08
N PRO A 351 -10.23 -9.25 -13.91
CA PRO A 351 -10.91 -8.53 -14.98
C PRO A 351 -10.22 -7.19 -15.31
N ILE A 352 -9.43 -6.64 -14.39
CA ILE A 352 -8.64 -5.42 -14.56
C ILE A 352 -7.17 -5.82 -14.77
N VAL A 353 -6.55 -5.34 -15.85
CA VAL A 353 -5.19 -5.71 -16.22
C VAL A 353 -4.29 -4.50 -16.45
N VAL A 354 -3.02 -4.60 -16.07
CA VAL A 354 -1.97 -3.66 -16.46
C VAL A 354 -1.21 -4.26 -17.62
N ASN A 355 -1.29 -3.61 -18.79
CA ASN A 355 -0.53 -4.06 -19.96
C ASN A 355 0.98 -3.89 -19.72
N ASP A 356 1.79 -4.85 -20.18
CA ASP A 356 3.25 -4.80 -20.08
C ASP A 356 3.88 -3.73 -20.95
#